data_AF-A0A6J7HFZ8-F1
#
_entry.id   AF-A0A6J7HFZ8-F1
#
_cell.length_a   1.000
_cell.length_b   1.000
_cell.length_c   1.000
_cell.angle_alpha   90.00
_cell.angle_beta   90.00
_cell.angle_gamma   90.00
#
_symmetry.space_group_name_H-M   'P 1'
#
loop_
_entity.id
_entity.type
_entity.pdbx_description
1 polymer ?
#
loop_
_entity_poly.entity_id
_entity_poly.type
_entity_poly.pdbx_seq_one_letter_code
_entity_poly.pdbx_strand_id
1 'polypeptide(L)'
;MGRPNTTSSRLPRMGGSVVAGLAVGTIALTLAVGACGSLKKSASPSTTVTAATTMAPTPTTEAPTTTINPATLPQTDTKPAATGEGFDLRMQALAAAIIAGDSAKGLSSFFPVEAYKQVKKNTDPAADWKNRLIAAFGVDTRDANKLLGTGAANATFLGADVPNAAVWVKPGEEYNLIGYWRVYGTKLRFDVGGSIKVVPVSSLISWRGEWYVVHLGAIR
;
A
#
# COMPACT_ATOMS: atom_id res chain seq x y z
N MET A 1 53.20 43.24 10.22
CA MET A 1 52.54 43.58 11.50
C MET A 1 51.04 43.46 11.27
N GLY A 2 50.24 42.61 11.90
CA GLY A 2 50.42 41.51 12.83
C GLY A 2 49.15 40.63 12.76
N ARG A 3 49.29 39.33 12.99
CA ARG A 3 48.16 38.43 13.27
C ARG A 3 47.77 38.53 14.75
N PRO A 4 46.51 38.24 15.10
CA PRO A 4 46.25 37.18 16.09
C PRO A 4 45.13 36.22 15.60
N ASN A 5 45.34 34.89 15.61
CA ASN A 5 45.09 33.91 16.71
C ASN A 5 43.59 33.67 16.98
N THR A 6 43.01 32.58 16.44
CA THR A 6 42.80 31.25 17.07
C THR A 6 41.90 31.25 18.32
N THR A 7 40.73 30.59 18.20
CA THR A 7 40.16 29.81 19.30
C THR A 7 39.41 28.62 18.73
N SER A 8 40.02 27.43 18.86
CA SER A 8 39.35 26.14 18.72
C SER A 8 38.61 25.83 20.01
N SER A 9 37.32 25.52 19.94
CA SER A 9 36.59 24.87 21.03
C SER A 9 36.33 23.41 20.68
N ARG A 10 37.21 22.54 21.19
CA ARG A 10 36.92 21.11 21.43
C ARG A 10 36.18 21.01 22.76
N LEU A 11 35.13 20.20 22.81
CA LEU A 11 34.48 19.64 24.00
C LEU A 11 33.81 18.30 23.60
N PRO A 12 33.51 17.38 24.53
CA PRO A 12 34.39 16.25 24.81
C PRO A 12 33.84 14.88 24.39
N ARG A 13 34.77 13.92 24.32
CA ARG A 13 34.53 12.47 24.29
C ARG A 13 34.24 11.98 25.71
N MET A 14 33.05 11.44 25.94
CA MET A 14 32.71 10.51 27.03
C MET A 14 32.08 9.28 26.33
N GLY A 15 32.40 8.02 26.58
CA GLY A 15 33.17 7.40 27.67
C GLY A 15 32.28 6.39 28.41
N GLY A 16 32.36 5.10 28.03
CA GLY A 16 31.88 3.93 28.80
C GLY A 16 30.35 3.78 28.94
N SER A 17 29.76 2.62 29.18
CA SER A 17 30.27 1.26 29.36
C SER A 17 29.12 0.27 29.16
N VAL A 18 29.54 -0.95 28.84
CA VAL A 18 28.81 -2.22 28.71
C VAL A 18 27.88 -2.51 29.90
N VAL A 19 26.68 -3.04 29.62
CA VAL A 19 26.07 -4.07 30.48
C VAL A 19 25.54 -5.19 29.58
N ALA A 20 26.19 -6.34 29.67
CA ALA A 20 25.74 -7.62 29.17
C ALA A 20 24.69 -8.20 30.13
N GLY A 21 23.57 -8.68 29.59
CA GLY A 21 22.58 -9.45 30.33
C GLY A 21 22.31 -10.76 29.60
N LEU A 22 22.98 -11.83 30.03
CA LEU A 22 22.63 -13.21 29.72
C LEU A 22 21.27 -13.53 30.38
N ALA A 23 20.34 -14.11 29.63
CA ALA A 23 19.28 -14.93 30.21
C ALA A 23 19.12 -16.19 29.36
N VAL A 24 19.70 -17.27 29.88
CA VAL A 24 19.48 -18.66 29.48
C VAL A 24 18.16 -19.10 30.09
N GLY A 25 17.28 -19.71 29.30
CA GLY A 25 16.02 -20.29 29.75
C GLY A 25 15.53 -21.35 28.76
N THR A 26 16.08 -22.55 28.91
CA THR A 26 15.56 -23.81 28.35
C THR A 26 14.23 -24.21 29.02
N ILE A 27 13.53 -25.18 28.40
CA ILE A 27 12.35 -26.00 28.84
C ILE A 27 11.19 -25.78 27.86
N ALA A 28 10.50 -26.78 27.29
CA ALA A 28 10.72 -28.21 27.12
C ALA A 28 9.73 -28.68 26.04
N LEU A 29 10.11 -29.78 25.39
CA LEU A 29 9.36 -30.53 24.39
C LEU A 29 8.18 -31.28 25.03
N THR A 30 6.97 -31.16 24.47
CA THR A 30 5.91 -32.18 24.62
C THR A 30 5.20 -32.42 23.29
N LEU A 31 5.47 -33.58 22.69
CA LEU A 31 4.62 -34.23 21.71
C LEU A 31 3.45 -34.91 22.44
N ALA A 32 2.23 -34.78 21.93
CA ALA A 32 1.16 -35.74 22.19
C ALA A 32 0.39 -36.02 20.89
N VAL A 33 0.36 -37.29 20.54
CA VAL A 33 -0.25 -37.94 19.38
C VAL A 33 -1.62 -38.50 19.78
N GLY A 34 -2.55 -38.56 18.84
CA GLY A 34 -3.72 -39.46 18.86
C GLY A 34 -5.03 -38.76 19.24
N ALA A 35 -6.19 -39.10 18.66
CA ALA A 35 -6.54 -40.16 17.74
C ALA A 35 -7.90 -39.84 17.07
N CYS A 36 -8.10 -40.37 15.87
CA CYS A 36 -9.41 -40.52 15.22
C CYS A 36 -10.37 -41.32 16.11
N GLY A 37 -11.63 -40.89 16.19
CA GLY A 37 -12.71 -41.64 16.81
C GLY A 37 -14.04 -41.40 16.08
N SER A 38 -14.40 -42.32 15.20
CA SER A 38 -15.64 -42.33 14.43
C SER A 38 -16.85 -42.83 15.24
N LEU A 39 -17.95 -42.06 15.18
CA LEU A 39 -19.37 -42.42 14.99
C LEU A 39 -19.93 -43.77 15.54
N LYS A 40 -20.99 -43.69 16.36
CA LYS A 40 -22.23 -44.53 16.32
C LYS A 40 -23.40 -43.72 16.95
N LYS A 41 -24.43 -43.29 16.20
CA LYS A 41 -25.67 -43.97 15.73
C LYS A 41 -26.69 -44.28 16.84
N SER A 42 -27.85 -43.62 16.85
CA SER A 42 -29.17 -44.19 16.43
C SER A 42 -30.36 -43.46 17.08
N ALA A 43 -31.29 -42.94 16.25
CA ALA A 43 -32.75 -43.04 16.43
C ALA A 43 -33.45 -42.64 15.12
N SER A 44 -34.47 -43.42 14.74
CA SER A 44 -35.20 -43.40 13.47
C SER A 44 -36.68 -42.99 13.74
N PRO A 45 -37.61 -43.04 12.78
CA PRO A 45 -37.97 -42.01 11.82
C PRO A 45 -39.42 -41.51 11.99
N SER A 46 -39.80 -40.40 11.36
CA SER A 46 -41.20 -40.15 10.96
C SER A 46 -41.29 -39.07 9.88
N THR A 47 -42.05 -39.40 8.82
CA THR A 47 -42.79 -38.52 7.89
C THR A 47 -41.94 -37.50 7.10
N THR A 48 -41.94 -37.42 5.76
CA THR A 48 -43.03 -37.47 4.78
C THR A 48 -42.39 -37.61 3.41
N VAL A 49 -43.01 -38.37 2.50
CA VAL A 49 -42.58 -38.43 1.09
C VAL A 49 -43.01 -37.12 0.41
N THR A 50 -42.05 -36.25 0.08
CA THR A 50 -42.25 -35.12 -0.82
C THR A 50 -41.56 -35.44 -2.14
N ALA A 51 -42.34 -35.40 -3.23
CA ALA A 51 -41.91 -35.69 -4.58
C ALA A 51 -40.74 -34.79 -5.02
N ALA A 52 -39.68 -35.42 -5.55
CA ALA A 52 -38.57 -34.71 -6.18
C ALA A 52 -39.00 -34.20 -7.57
N THR A 53 -39.00 -32.89 -7.76
CA THR A 53 -39.11 -32.27 -9.09
C THR A 53 -37.70 -32.09 -9.63
N THR A 54 -37.32 -32.90 -10.61
CA THR A 54 -36.08 -32.72 -11.38
C THR A 54 -36.21 -31.45 -12.23
N MET A 55 -35.53 -30.37 -11.82
CA MET A 55 -35.35 -29.19 -12.67
C MET A 55 -34.14 -29.39 -13.57
N ALA A 56 -34.34 -29.25 -14.88
CA ALA A 56 -33.28 -29.28 -15.87
C ALA A 56 -32.30 -28.10 -15.67
N PRO A 57 -30.98 -28.28 -15.88
CA PRO A 57 -30.02 -27.19 -15.79
C PRO A 57 -30.27 -26.18 -16.91
N THR A 58 -30.57 -24.94 -16.54
CA THR A 58 -30.64 -23.81 -17.47
C THR A 58 -29.21 -23.45 -17.90
N PRO A 59 -28.89 -23.33 -19.20
CA PRO A 59 -27.60 -22.84 -19.62
C PRO A 59 -27.46 -21.39 -19.18
N THR A 60 -26.50 -21.12 -18.29
CA THR A 60 -26.14 -19.74 -17.91
C THR A 60 -25.30 -19.18 -19.05
N THR A 61 -25.93 -18.43 -19.95
CA THR A 61 -25.24 -17.57 -20.90
C THR A 61 -24.61 -16.42 -20.11
N GLU A 62 -23.30 -16.48 -19.90
CA GLU A 62 -22.54 -15.39 -19.28
C GLU A 62 -22.57 -14.17 -20.20
N ALA A 63 -23.17 -13.08 -19.74
CA ALA A 63 -23.24 -11.83 -20.49
C ALA A 63 -21.84 -11.19 -20.58
N PRO A 64 -21.42 -10.67 -21.74
CA PRO A 64 -20.15 -9.97 -21.85
C PRO A 64 -20.23 -8.66 -21.07
N THR A 65 -19.52 -8.57 -19.94
CA THR A 65 -19.34 -7.31 -19.21
C THR A 65 -18.23 -6.50 -19.88
N THR A 66 -18.60 -5.60 -20.79
CA THR A 66 -17.67 -4.61 -21.35
C THR A 66 -17.38 -3.55 -20.28
N THR A 67 -16.48 -3.86 -19.35
CA THR A 67 -16.07 -2.91 -18.31
C THR A 67 -15.14 -1.89 -18.94
N ILE A 68 -15.60 -0.65 -19.10
CA ILE A 68 -14.77 0.47 -19.57
C ILE A 68 -13.68 0.74 -18.53
N ASN A 69 -12.43 0.88 -18.98
CA ASN A 69 -11.32 1.26 -18.11
C ASN A 69 -11.54 2.68 -17.57
N PRO A 70 -11.68 2.91 -16.25
CA PRO A 70 -11.93 4.25 -15.71
C PRO A 70 -10.78 5.24 -15.99
N ALA A 71 -9.57 4.77 -16.25
CA ALA A 71 -8.43 5.62 -16.59
C ALA A 71 -8.54 6.28 -17.97
N THR A 72 -9.42 5.79 -18.86
CA THR A 72 -9.64 6.40 -20.19
C THR A 72 -10.79 7.41 -20.19
N LEU A 73 -11.56 7.48 -19.11
CA LEU A 73 -12.65 8.44 -18.96
C LEU A 73 -12.11 9.80 -18.50
N PRO A 74 -12.76 10.93 -18.86
CA PRO A 74 -12.34 12.25 -18.40
C PRO A 74 -12.30 12.37 -16.87
N GLN A 75 -11.41 13.22 -16.38
CA GLN A 75 -11.32 13.59 -14.98
C GLN A 75 -12.61 14.23 -14.45
N THR A 76 -12.89 14.05 -13.16
CA THR A 76 -13.91 14.80 -12.42
C THR A 76 -13.27 15.68 -11.33
N ASP A 77 -14.04 16.64 -10.82
CA ASP A 77 -13.64 17.52 -9.71
C ASP A 77 -14.07 16.99 -8.33
N THR A 78 -14.61 15.77 -8.27
CA THR A 78 -15.00 15.12 -7.02
C THR A 78 -13.79 14.87 -6.14
N LYS A 79 -13.77 15.47 -4.94
CA LYS A 79 -12.73 15.21 -3.94
C LYS A 79 -12.81 13.75 -3.47
N PRO A 80 -11.75 12.95 -3.59
CA PRO A 80 -11.79 11.57 -3.14
C PRO A 80 -11.89 11.46 -1.62
N ALA A 81 -12.63 10.45 -1.15
CA ALA A 81 -12.62 10.05 0.25
C ALA A 81 -11.32 9.30 0.58
N ALA A 82 -10.83 9.43 1.81
CA ALA A 82 -9.66 8.68 2.32
C ALA A 82 -10.06 7.35 2.99
N THR A 83 -11.19 6.80 2.58
CA THR A 83 -11.82 5.58 3.10
C THR A 83 -12.70 4.97 2.02
N GLY A 84 -13.00 3.68 2.13
CA GLY A 84 -13.92 2.98 1.23
C GLY A 84 -13.19 1.97 0.35
N GLU A 85 -13.94 1.03 -0.22
CA GLU A 85 -13.38 -0.19 -0.84
C GLU A 85 -12.27 0.09 -1.86
N GLY A 86 -12.49 1.02 -2.80
CA GLY A 86 -11.49 1.36 -3.81
C GLY A 86 -10.20 1.94 -3.23
N PHE A 87 -10.32 2.81 -2.23
CA PHE A 87 -9.18 3.37 -1.51
C PHE A 87 -8.45 2.29 -0.71
N ASP A 88 -9.20 1.47 0.04
CA ASP A 88 -8.66 0.42 0.89
C ASP A 88 -7.88 -0.61 0.06
N LEU A 89 -8.42 -1.05 -1.07
CA LEU A 89 -7.75 -1.96 -1.99
C LEU A 89 -6.45 -1.36 -2.56
N ARG A 90 -6.43 -0.08 -2.90
CA ARG A 90 -5.21 0.59 -3.38
C ARG A 90 -4.16 0.71 -2.27
N MET A 91 -4.54 1.07 -1.06
CA MET A 91 -3.60 1.15 0.06
C MET A 91 -3.08 -0.23 0.47
N GLN A 92 -3.91 -1.27 0.40
CA GLN A 92 -3.49 -2.66 0.59
C GLN A 92 -2.50 -3.11 -0.50
N ALA A 93 -2.73 -2.79 -1.77
CA ALA A 93 -1.81 -3.11 -2.85
C ALA A 93 -0.44 -2.41 -2.67
N LEU A 94 -0.46 -1.14 -2.28
CA LEU A 94 0.76 -0.40 -1.94
C LEU A 94 1.49 -1.04 -0.76
N ALA A 95 0.76 -1.39 0.30
CA ALA A 95 1.31 -2.04 1.47
C ALA A 95 1.95 -3.39 1.11
N ALA A 96 1.28 -4.21 0.30
CA ALA A 96 1.81 -5.48 -0.18
C ALA A 96 3.11 -5.32 -0.99
N ALA A 97 3.19 -4.27 -1.82
CA ALA A 97 4.42 -3.92 -2.53
C ALA A 97 5.56 -3.56 -1.59
N ILE A 98 5.28 -2.72 -0.58
CA ILE A 98 6.27 -2.31 0.41
C ILE A 98 6.73 -3.49 1.26
N ILE A 99 5.82 -4.33 1.75
CA ILE A 99 6.14 -5.54 2.53
C ILE A 99 7.05 -6.48 1.73
N ALA A 100 6.77 -6.65 0.44
CA ALA A 100 7.56 -7.51 -0.44
C ALA A 100 8.84 -6.84 -0.98
N GLY A 101 8.98 -5.52 -0.89
CA GLY A 101 10.01 -4.76 -1.60
C GLY A 101 9.87 -4.82 -3.12
N ASP A 102 8.67 -5.10 -3.62
CA ASP A 102 8.38 -5.36 -5.03
C ASP A 102 7.24 -4.46 -5.52
N SER A 103 7.59 -3.42 -6.29
CA SER A 103 6.65 -2.44 -6.81
C SER A 103 5.62 -3.03 -7.78
N ALA A 104 5.89 -4.19 -8.41
CA ALA A 104 4.94 -4.79 -9.35
C ALA A 104 3.61 -5.12 -8.67
N LYS A 105 3.64 -5.51 -7.38
CA LYS A 105 2.44 -5.82 -6.58
C LYS A 105 1.58 -4.59 -6.27
N GLY A 106 2.16 -3.39 -6.37
CA GLY A 106 1.52 -2.13 -5.99
C GLY A 106 1.06 -1.30 -7.18
N LEU A 107 1.18 -1.80 -8.41
CA LEU A 107 0.89 -1.00 -9.61
C LEU A 107 -0.56 -0.52 -9.67
N SER A 108 -1.52 -1.25 -9.10
CA SER A 108 -2.92 -0.83 -9.02
C SER A 108 -3.16 0.37 -8.09
N SER A 109 -2.24 0.63 -7.16
CA SER A 109 -2.24 1.82 -6.29
C SER A 109 -1.64 3.05 -6.96
N PHE A 110 -0.86 2.84 -8.03
CA PHE A 110 -0.14 3.90 -8.73
C PHE A 110 -1.03 4.58 -9.76
N PHE A 111 -0.77 5.87 -10.01
CA PHE A 111 -1.55 6.66 -10.94
C PHE A 111 -1.50 6.07 -12.35
N PRO A 112 -2.65 5.75 -12.98
CA PRO A 112 -2.66 4.97 -14.21
C PRO A 112 -2.17 5.77 -15.41
N VAL A 113 -1.45 5.09 -16.31
CA VAL A 113 -0.82 5.73 -17.48
C VAL A 113 -1.81 6.44 -18.40
N GLU A 114 -3.03 5.89 -18.59
CA GLU A 114 -4.05 6.52 -19.44
C GLU A 114 -4.62 7.81 -18.84
N ALA A 115 -4.66 7.92 -17.50
CA ALA A 115 -4.98 9.17 -16.84
C ALA A 115 -3.81 10.16 -16.95
N TYR A 116 -2.58 9.67 -16.78
CA TYR A 116 -1.36 10.50 -16.89
C TYR A 116 -1.22 11.19 -18.24
N LYS A 117 -1.50 10.47 -19.33
CA LYS A 117 -1.53 11.01 -20.69
C LYS A 117 -2.51 12.17 -20.87
N GLN A 118 -3.62 12.16 -20.13
CA GLN A 118 -4.61 13.24 -20.16
C GLN A 118 -4.21 14.42 -19.28
N VAL A 119 -3.52 14.14 -18.16
CA VAL A 119 -3.12 15.17 -17.18
C VAL A 119 -1.93 15.99 -17.65
N LYS A 120 -0.87 15.36 -18.15
CA LYS A 120 0.40 16.08 -18.36
C LYS A 120 0.49 16.75 -19.70
N LYS A 121 1.08 17.95 -19.68
CA LYS A 121 1.55 18.65 -20.87
C LYS A 121 3.02 18.30 -21.11
N ASN A 122 3.30 17.12 -21.64
CA ASN A 122 4.64 16.69 -22.06
C ASN A 122 4.61 16.00 -23.43
N THR A 123 5.78 15.92 -24.07
CA THR A 123 5.91 15.41 -25.45
C THR A 123 5.61 13.90 -25.55
N ASP A 124 6.04 13.13 -24.56
CA ASP A 124 5.77 11.69 -24.47
C ASP A 124 5.37 11.30 -23.03
N PRO A 125 4.08 11.44 -22.68
CA PRO A 125 3.60 11.11 -21.35
C PRO A 125 3.78 9.64 -20.98
N ALA A 126 3.73 8.74 -21.96
CA ALA A 126 3.86 7.30 -21.71
C ALA A 126 5.30 6.94 -21.33
N ALA A 127 6.27 7.46 -22.07
CA ALA A 127 7.68 7.26 -21.75
C ALA A 127 8.05 7.91 -20.41
N ASP A 128 7.59 9.13 -20.14
CA ASP A 128 7.82 9.81 -18.86
C ASP A 128 7.23 9.04 -17.67
N TRP A 129 5.99 8.58 -17.79
CA TRP A 129 5.36 7.73 -16.77
C TRP A 129 6.16 6.46 -16.48
N LYS A 130 6.58 5.75 -17.54
CA LYS A 130 7.30 4.48 -17.37
C LYS A 130 8.72 4.69 -16.84
N ASN A 131 9.48 5.58 -17.48
CA ASN A 131 10.92 5.69 -17.28
C ASN A 131 11.27 6.55 -16.06
N ARG A 132 10.41 7.49 -15.67
CA ARG A 132 10.61 8.32 -14.48
C ARG A 132 9.73 7.88 -13.33
N LEU A 133 8.41 7.90 -13.50
CA LEU A 133 7.48 7.68 -12.38
C LEU A 133 7.49 6.23 -11.86
N ILE A 134 7.39 5.23 -12.75
CA ILE A 134 7.42 3.82 -12.34
C ILE A 134 8.82 3.39 -11.90
N ALA A 135 9.86 3.83 -12.60
CA ALA A 135 11.23 3.60 -12.13
C ALA A 135 11.45 4.20 -10.73
N ALA A 136 10.88 5.38 -10.47
CA ALA A 136 10.94 6.00 -9.17
C ALA A 136 10.20 5.20 -8.10
N PHE A 137 8.96 4.83 -8.40
CA PHE A 137 8.13 3.99 -7.52
C PHE A 137 8.83 2.68 -7.14
N GLY A 138 9.56 2.05 -8.07
CA GLY A 138 10.37 0.85 -7.81
C GLY A 138 11.49 1.07 -6.80
N VAL A 139 12.24 2.18 -6.92
CA VAL A 139 13.27 2.54 -5.93
C VAL A 139 12.64 2.85 -4.58
N ASP A 140 11.60 3.68 -4.56
CA ASP A 140 10.96 4.14 -3.33
C ASP A 140 10.28 2.98 -2.58
N THR A 141 9.77 1.97 -3.29
CA THR A 141 9.18 0.78 -2.66
C THR A 141 10.23 -0.04 -1.92
N ARG A 142 11.43 -0.18 -2.50
CA ARG A 142 12.55 -0.87 -1.82
C ARG A 142 13.06 -0.06 -0.63
N ASP A 143 13.10 1.27 -0.75
CA ASP A 143 13.52 2.11 0.37
C ASP A 143 12.47 2.11 1.50
N ALA A 144 11.19 2.12 1.16
CA ALA A 144 10.09 1.91 2.10
C ALA A 144 10.15 0.55 2.79
N ASN A 145 10.49 -0.53 2.06
CA ASN A 145 10.70 -1.85 2.64
C ASN A 145 11.81 -1.84 3.70
N LYS A 146 12.93 -1.14 3.43
CA LYS A 146 14.03 -0.99 4.40
C LYS A 146 13.58 -0.29 5.69
N LEU A 147 12.59 0.61 5.64
CA LEU A 147 12.03 1.24 6.84
C LEU A 147 11.29 0.25 7.75
N LEU A 148 10.76 -0.84 7.19
CA LEU A 148 10.18 -1.94 7.97
C LEU A 148 11.25 -2.82 8.62
N GLY A 149 12.49 -2.78 8.12
CA GLY A 149 13.63 -3.52 8.65
C GLY A 149 13.61 -5.01 8.31
N THR A 150 14.37 -5.81 9.06
CA THR A 150 14.51 -7.26 8.80
C THR A 150 13.22 -8.05 8.97
N GLY A 151 12.24 -7.51 9.71
CA GLY A 151 10.92 -8.10 9.91
C GLY A 151 9.90 -7.78 8.81
N ALA A 152 10.30 -7.08 7.72
CA ALA A 152 9.37 -6.59 6.69
C ALA A 152 8.43 -7.67 6.15
N ALA A 153 8.93 -8.88 5.90
CA ALA A 153 8.14 -9.98 5.35
C ALA A 153 6.98 -10.45 6.27
N ASN A 154 7.08 -10.16 7.58
CA ASN A 154 6.05 -10.49 8.58
C ASN A 154 5.24 -9.26 9.00
N ALA A 155 5.43 -8.11 8.34
CA ALA A 155 4.74 -6.89 8.69
C ALA A 155 3.25 -7.00 8.37
N THR A 156 2.41 -6.47 9.26
CA THR A 156 0.96 -6.38 9.06
C THR A 156 0.58 -4.94 8.77
N PHE A 157 -0.14 -4.70 7.69
CA PHE A 157 -0.64 -3.36 7.36
C PHE A 157 -1.81 -2.98 8.28
N LEU A 158 -1.73 -1.80 8.90
CA LEU A 158 -2.72 -1.32 9.86
C LEU A 158 -3.62 -0.22 9.32
N GLY A 159 -3.29 0.36 8.17
CA GLY A 159 -4.07 1.43 7.53
C GLY A 159 -3.23 2.61 7.07
N ALA A 160 -3.92 3.53 6.39
CA ALA A 160 -3.36 4.77 5.85
C ALA A 160 -4.03 5.97 6.50
N ASP A 161 -3.23 6.94 6.93
CA ASP A 161 -3.69 8.22 7.47
C ASP A 161 -3.44 9.30 6.41
N VAL A 162 -4.51 9.79 5.76
CA VAL A 162 -4.45 10.87 4.77
C VAL A 162 -4.80 12.20 5.45
N PRO A 163 -3.93 13.21 5.41
CA PRO A 163 -4.24 14.51 6.00
C PRO A 163 -5.45 15.18 5.34
N ASN A 164 -6.27 15.88 6.13
CA ASN A 164 -7.33 16.74 5.59
C ASN A 164 -6.77 18.07 5.07
N ALA A 165 -5.83 17.98 4.12
CA ALA A 165 -5.13 19.11 3.52
C ALA A 165 -5.08 19.01 1.98
N ALA A 166 -5.99 18.23 1.40
CA ALA A 166 -6.09 18.09 -0.04
C ALA A 166 -6.47 19.42 -0.70
N VAL A 167 -5.79 19.75 -1.79
CA VAL A 167 -6.03 20.96 -2.59
C VAL A 167 -6.34 20.60 -4.03
N TRP A 168 -7.22 21.38 -4.67
CA TRP A 168 -7.43 21.30 -6.10
C TRP A 168 -6.31 22.03 -6.85
N VAL A 169 -5.52 21.28 -7.62
CA VAL A 169 -4.51 21.81 -8.52
C VAL A 169 -5.22 22.25 -9.80
N LYS A 170 -5.05 23.51 -10.19
CA LYS A 170 -5.74 24.06 -11.36
C LYS A 170 -5.07 23.64 -12.67
N PRO A 171 -5.80 23.57 -13.80
CA PRO A 171 -5.18 23.48 -15.12
C PRO A 171 -4.10 24.54 -15.31
N GLY A 172 -2.97 24.18 -15.92
CA GLY A 172 -1.81 25.05 -16.11
C GLY A 172 -0.80 25.06 -14.96
N GLU A 173 -1.20 24.68 -13.75
CA GLU A 173 -0.27 24.45 -12.64
C GLU A 173 0.48 23.13 -12.84
N GLU A 174 1.71 23.04 -12.33
CA GLU A 174 2.59 21.85 -12.41
C GLU A 174 2.74 21.26 -13.83
N TYR A 175 2.63 22.09 -14.88
CA TYR A 175 2.64 21.65 -16.29
C TYR A 175 1.53 20.65 -16.63
N ASN A 176 0.33 20.85 -16.07
CA ASN A 176 -0.84 20.01 -16.33
C ASN A 176 -1.83 20.66 -17.29
N LEU A 177 -2.49 19.85 -18.11
CA LEU A 177 -3.57 20.25 -19.03
C LEU A 177 -4.92 20.38 -18.31
N ILE A 178 -5.13 19.58 -17.27
CA ILE A 178 -6.38 19.49 -16.50
C ILE A 178 -6.09 19.47 -15.00
N GLY A 179 -7.11 19.73 -14.19
CA GLY A 179 -6.98 19.77 -12.74
C GLY A 179 -7.13 18.41 -12.05
N TYR A 180 -6.72 18.33 -10.78
CA TYR A 180 -6.93 17.18 -9.90
C TYR A 180 -6.79 17.60 -8.44
N TRP A 181 -7.35 16.82 -7.53
CA TRP A 181 -7.02 16.94 -6.11
C TRP A 181 -5.64 16.34 -5.83
N ARG A 182 -4.87 17.00 -4.98
CA ARG A 182 -3.57 16.53 -4.49
C ARG A 182 -3.51 16.63 -2.98
N VAL A 183 -2.92 15.65 -2.32
CA VAL A 183 -2.58 15.72 -0.89
C VAL A 183 -1.16 15.22 -0.67
N TYR A 184 -0.45 15.86 0.27
CA TYR A 184 0.89 15.46 0.69
C TYR A 184 0.86 14.83 2.08
N GLY A 185 1.90 14.05 2.40
CA GLY A 185 2.17 13.63 3.78
C GLY A 185 1.25 12.52 4.31
N THR A 186 0.69 11.71 3.41
CA THR A 186 -0.01 10.47 3.80
C THR A 186 0.96 9.54 4.52
N LYS A 187 0.48 8.82 5.53
CA LYS A 187 1.28 7.90 6.33
C LYS A 187 0.67 6.50 6.30
N LEU A 188 1.48 5.49 5.98
CA LEU A 188 1.10 4.09 6.14
C LEU A 188 1.63 3.56 7.45
N ARG A 189 0.79 2.87 8.22
CA ARG A 189 1.17 2.24 9.49
C ARG A 189 1.28 0.73 9.32
N PHE A 190 2.35 0.16 9.87
CA PHE A 190 2.61 -1.26 9.87
C PHE A 190 2.93 -1.72 11.28
N ASP A 191 2.44 -2.90 11.67
CA ASP A 191 2.98 -3.62 12.80
C ASP A 191 4.11 -4.54 12.31
N VAL A 192 5.29 -4.44 12.92
CA VAL A 192 6.43 -5.31 12.68
C VAL A 192 6.86 -5.93 14.00
N GLY A 193 6.31 -7.12 14.31
CA GLY A 193 6.64 -7.84 15.54
C GLY A 193 6.30 -7.07 16.83
N GLY A 194 5.16 -6.37 16.85
CA GLY A 194 4.71 -5.53 17.97
C GLY A 194 5.23 -4.09 17.94
N SER A 195 6.08 -3.74 16.98
CA SER A 195 6.58 -2.37 16.79
C SER A 195 5.87 -1.68 15.64
N ILE A 196 5.24 -0.54 15.92
CA ILE A 196 4.63 0.29 14.88
C ILE A 196 5.72 0.99 14.05
N LYS A 197 5.71 0.73 12.74
CA LYS A 197 6.51 1.43 11.74
C LYS A 197 5.61 2.33 10.91
N VAL A 198 6.12 3.51 10.58
CA VAL A 198 5.44 4.48 9.73
C VAL A 198 6.23 4.66 8.45
N VAL A 199 5.57 4.49 7.31
CA VAL A 199 6.14 4.75 5.99
C VAL A 199 5.42 5.96 5.39
N PRO A 200 6.13 7.05 5.05
CA PRO A 200 5.51 8.20 4.39
C PRO A 200 5.19 7.87 2.93
N VAL A 201 4.07 8.41 2.45
CA VAL A 201 3.73 8.52 1.03
C VAL A 201 3.74 10.01 0.71
N SER A 202 4.66 10.40 -0.16
CA SER A 202 4.90 11.82 -0.41
C SER A 202 3.69 12.51 -0.99
N SER A 203 3.05 11.94 -2.03
CA SER A 203 1.86 12.54 -2.64
C SER A 203 0.85 11.53 -3.18
N LEU A 204 -0.42 11.85 -2.97
CA LEU A 204 -1.56 11.26 -3.67
C LEU A 204 -2.18 12.30 -4.59
N ILE A 205 -2.66 11.86 -5.75
CA ILE A 205 -3.46 12.67 -6.68
C ILE A 205 -4.75 11.96 -7.07
N SER A 206 -5.79 12.71 -7.42
CA SER A 206 -7.09 12.14 -7.76
C SER A 206 -7.21 11.77 -9.23
N TRP A 207 -7.92 10.67 -9.49
CA TRP A 207 -8.60 10.45 -10.76
C TRP A 207 -10.03 10.00 -10.49
N ARG A 208 -11.01 10.74 -11.01
CA ARG A 208 -12.44 10.43 -10.95
C ARG A 208 -12.95 10.09 -9.55
N GLY A 209 -12.59 10.90 -8.56
CA GLY A 209 -13.02 10.69 -7.18
C GLY A 209 -12.23 9.63 -6.41
N GLU A 210 -11.11 9.14 -6.95
CA GLU A 210 -10.27 8.13 -6.32
C GLU A 210 -8.83 8.61 -6.11
N TRP A 211 -8.21 8.24 -4.98
CA TRP A 211 -6.81 8.54 -4.70
C TRP A 211 -5.86 7.51 -5.32
N TYR A 212 -4.75 8.02 -5.88
CA TYR A 212 -3.65 7.22 -6.41
C TYR A 212 -2.31 7.79 -5.95
N VAL A 213 -1.32 6.91 -5.78
CA VAL A 213 0.07 7.31 -5.53
C VAL A 213 0.69 7.80 -6.83
N VAL A 214 1.39 8.93 -6.77
CA VAL A 214 2.27 9.38 -7.88
C VAL A 214 3.73 9.52 -7.42
N HIS A 215 3.95 9.85 -6.15
CA HIS A 215 5.27 9.82 -5.53
C HIS A 215 5.16 9.15 -4.16
N LEU A 216 5.82 8.00 -4.00
CA LEU A 216 5.95 7.31 -2.72
C LEU A 216 7.04 7.99 -1.88
N GLY A 217 8.24 8.11 -2.43
CA GLY A 217 9.38 8.83 -1.85
C GLY A 217 9.57 10.20 -2.47
N ALA A 218 10.83 10.66 -2.55
CA ALA A 218 11.18 11.98 -3.04
C ALA A 218 10.63 12.27 -4.44
N ILE A 219 10.12 13.49 -4.64
CA ILE A 219 9.61 13.96 -5.93
C ILE A 219 10.79 14.17 -6.89
N ARG A 220 10.73 13.52 -8.05
CA ARG A 220 11.77 13.54 -9.08
C ARG A 220 11.19 13.26 -10.46
#